data_AF-A0A7X7DG94-F1
#
_entry.id   AF-A0A7X7DG94-F1
#
_cell.length_a   1.000
_cell.length_b   1.000
_cell.length_c   1.000
_cell.angle_alpha   90.00
_cell.angle_beta   90.00
_cell.angle_gamma   90.00
#
_symmetry.space_group_name_H-M   'P 1'
#
loop_
_entity.id
_entity.type
_entity.pdbx_description
1 polymer ?
#
loop_
_entity_poly.entity_id
_entity_poly.type
_entity_poly.pdbx_seq_one_letter_code
_entity_poly.pdbx_strand_id
1 'polypeptide(L)' 'MKAVDDPHAKIRFWAQESARPGFRPPPCPTPEKLPPFRPQRFSSYPEMNAWKRRYLLEIARQGGVKWKSSSPG' A
#
# COMPACT_ATOMS: atom_id res chain seq x y z
N MET A 1 -17.49 -21.35 10.40
CA MET A 1 -16.59 -20.28 9.92
C MET A 1 -16.07 -20.68 8.56
N LYS A 2 -16.20 -19.86 7.52
CA LYS A 2 -15.68 -20.22 6.19
C LYS A 2 -14.15 -20.07 6.21
N ALA A 3 -13.43 -20.84 5.41
CA ALA A 3 -11.96 -20.72 5.30
C ALA A 3 -11.51 -19.30 4.87
N VAL A 4 -12.39 -18.50 4.26
CA VAL A 4 -12.13 -17.10 3.90
C VAL A 4 -12.19 -16.12 5.07
N ASP A 5 -12.69 -16.53 6.24
CA ASP A 5 -12.80 -15.68 7.43
C ASP A 5 -11.66 -15.95 8.43
N ASP A 6 -10.91 -17.04 8.25
CA ASP A 6 -9.73 -17.38 9.06
C ASP A 6 -8.48 -16.70 8.47
N PRO A 7 -7.85 -15.75 9.19
CA PRO A 7 -6.60 -15.11 8.76
C PRO A 7 -5.48 -16.13 8.50
N HIS A 8 -5.40 -17.21 9.28
CA HIS A 8 -4.38 -18.24 9.13
C HIS A 8 -4.60 -19.09 7.87
N ALA A 9 -5.85 -19.29 7.45
CA ALA A 9 -6.15 -19.97 6.20
C ALA A 9 -5.71 -19.14 4.98
N LYS A 10 -5.87 -17.81 5.01
CA LYS A 10 -5.38 -16.91 3.94
C LYS A 10 -3.86 -16.94 3.80
N ILE A 11 -3.15 -16.89 4.93
CA ILE A 11 -1.68 -16.95 4.94
C ILE A 11 -1.20 -18.28 4.33
N ARG A 12 -1.80 -19.40 4.74
CA ARG A 12 -1.47 -20.73 4.18
C ARG A 12 -1.71 -20.81 2.68
N PHE A 13 -2.84 -20.27 2.21
CA PHE A 13 -3.17 -20.22 0.78
C PHE A 13 -2.14 -19.40 -0.02
N TRP A 14 -1.77 -18.22 0.46
CA TRP A 14 -0.75 -17.38 -0.19
C TRP A 14 0.64 -18.03 -0.19
N ALA A 15 1.02 -18.68 0.91
CA ALA A 15 2.29 -19.40 0.98
C ALA A 15 2.34 -20.56 -0.04
N GLN A 16 1.26 -21.33 -0.16
CA GLN A 16 1.17 -22.41 -1.15
C GLN A 16 1.21 -21.89 -2.58
N GLU A 17 0.50 -20.80 -2.87
CA GLU A 17 0.50 -20.17 -4.20
C GLU A 17 1.89 -19.62 -4.57
N SER A 18 2.58 -19.01 -3.60
CA SER A 18 3.95 -18.51 -3.79
C SER A 18 5.00 -19.59 -4.04
N ALA A 19 4.74 -20.83 -3.60
CA ALA A 19 5.63 -21.96 -3.77
C ALA A 19 5.46 -22.69 -5.12
N ARG A 20 4.48 -22.28 -5.94
CA ARG A 20 4.24 -22.90 -7.26
C ARG A 20 5.46 -22.67 -8.18
N PRO A 21 5.97 -23.73 -8.84
CA PRO A 21 7.06 -23.57 -9.81
C PRO A 21 6.73 -22.54 -10.88
N GLY A 22 7.63 -21.57 -11.07
CA GLY A 22 7.45 -20.49 -12.06
C GLY A 22 6.53 -19.35 -11.62
N PHE A 23 5.96 -19.38 -10.41
CA PHE A 23 5.21 -18.25 -9.89
C PHE A 23 6.15 -17.05 -9.69
N ARG A 24 5.83 -15.93 -10.34
CA ARG A 24 6.41 -14.63 -10.05
C ARG A 24 5.28 -13.68 -9.64
N PRO A 25 5.30 -13.13 -8.42
CA PRO A 25 4.30 -12.16 -8.04
C PRO A 25 4.40 -10.94 -8.97
N PRO A 26 3.26 -10.36 -9.39
CA PRO A 26 3.29 -9.14 -10.18
C PRO A 26 3.98 -8.04 -9.35
N PRO A 27 4.74 -7.14 -10.00
CA PRO A 27 5.41 -6.07 -9.30
C PRO A 27 4.37 -5.17 -8.61
N CYS A 28 4.66 -4.78 -7.37
CA CYS A 28 3.80 -3.89 -6.61
C CYS A 28 3.66 -2.56 -7.37
N PRO A 29 2.44 -2.08 -7.63
CA PRO A 29 2.24 -0.83 -8.35
C PRO A 29 2.89 0.31 -7.58
N THR A 30 3.69 1.11 -8.28
CA THR A 30 4.38 2.25 -7.65
C THR A 30 3.56 3.51 -7.90
N PRO A 31 3.19 4.26 -6.85
CA PRO A 31 2.47 5.51 -7.03
C PRO A 31 3.39 6.56 -7.68
N GLU A 32 2.84 7.31 -8.62
CA GLU A 32 3.54 8.39 -9.32
C GLU A 32 3.27 9.73 -8.63
N LYS A 33 4.31 10.58 -8.62
CA LYS A 33 4.21 12.00 -8.25
C LYS A 33 3.59 12.25 -6.87
N LEU A 34 3.82 11.36 -5.89
CA LEU A 34 3.43 11.65 -4.51
C LEU A 34 4.25 12.84 -3.98
N PRO A 35 3.66 13.67 -3.08
CA PRO A 35 4.42 14.64 -2.32
C PRO A 35 5.55 13.96 -1.54
N PRO A 36 6.69 14.63 -1.30
CA PRO A 36 7.79 14.03 -0.56
C PRO A 36 7.37 13.60 0.85
N PHE A 37 7.47 12.31 1.14
CA PHE A 37 7.26 11.78 2.48
C PHE A 37 8.58 11.81 3.25
N ARG A 38 8.68 12.62 4.30
CA ARG A 38 9.87 12.72 5.14
C ARG A 38 9.64 12.10 6.52
N PRO A 39 10.64 11.38 7.07
CA PRO A 39 10.58 10.96 8.47
C PRO A 39 10.37 12.18 9.38
N GLN A 40 9.36 12.12 10.23
CA GLN A 40 9.04 13.20 11.16
C GLN A 40 8.60 12.61 12.50
N ARG A 41 8.93 13.31 13.59
CA ARG A 41 8.44 13.01 14.94
C ARG A 41 7.32 13.98 15.29
N PHE A 42 6.31 13.49 15.99
CA PHE A 42 5.19 14.28 16.48
C PHE A 42 5.19 14.24 18.01
N SER A 43 4.86 15.36 18.63
CA SER A 43 4.70 15.48 20.08
C SER A 43 3.36 14.93 20.58
N SER A 44 2.38 14.75 19.67
CA SER A 44 1.04 14.28 20.01
C SER A 44 0.27 13.67 18.83
N TYR A 45 -0.80 12.92 19.14
CA TYR A 45 -1.72 12.38 18.13
C TYR A 45 -2.46 13.45 17.31
N PRO A 46 -3.00 14.53 17.90
CA PRO A 46 -3.62 15.61 17.14
C PRO A 46 -2.67 16.26 16.13
N GLU A 47 -1.41 16.47 16.51
CA GLU A 47 -0.39 17.01 15.61
C GLU A 47 -0.14 16.07 14.42
N MET A 48 0.06 14.78 14.69
CA MET A 48 0.22 13.76 13.64
C MET A 48 -0.99 13.73 12.69
N ASN A 49 -2.21 13.79 13.23
CA ASN A 49 -3.43 13.74 12.43
C ASN A 49 -3.59 15.01 11.57
N ALA A 50 -3.26 16.18 12.10
CA ALA A 50 -3.24 17.42 11.34
C ALA A 50 -2.23 17.36 10.19
N TRP A 51 -1.04 16.79 10.42
CA TRP A 51 -0.05 16.55 9.38
C TRP A 51 -0.57 15.58 8.31
N LYS A 52 -1.13 14.41 8.70
CA LYS A 52 -1.73 13.44 7.76
C LYS A 52 -2.79 14.11 6.89
N ARG A 53 -3.66 14.92 7.48
CA ARG A 53 -4.70 15.65 6.74
C ARG A 53 -4.11 16.58 5.69
N ARG A 54 -3.07 17.36 6.04
CA ARG A 54 -2.40 18.26 5.09
C ARG A 54 -1.78 17.48 3.93
N TYR A 55 -1.09 16.38 4.23
CA TYR A 55 -0.48 15.52 3.22
C TYR A 55 -1.51 14.94 2.24
N LEU A 56 -2.65 14.44 2.75
CA LEU A 56 -3.74 13.94 1.90
C LEU A 56 -4.37 15.04 1.04
N LEU A 57 -4.52 16.25 1.58
CA LEU A 57 -5.01 17.40 0.80
C LEU A 57 -4.03 17.80 -0.32
N GLU A 58 -2.73 17.67 -0.09
CA GLU A 58 -1.72 17.92 -1.12
C GLU A 58 -1.79 16.89 -2.25
N ILE A 59 -1.93 15.61 -1.91
CA ILE A 59 -2.19 14.55 -2.91
C ILE A 59 -3.46 14.86 -3.71
N ALA A 60 -4.54 15.26 -3.04
CA ALA A 60 -5.79 15.62 -3.71
C ALA A 60 -5.61 16.80 -4.68
N ARG A 61 -4.85 17.84 -4.28
CA ARG A 61 -4.51 18.99 -5.12
C ARG A 61 -3.69 18.62 -6.36
N GLN A 62 -2.85 17.58 -6.27
CA GLN A 62 -2.07 17.06 -7.41
C GLN A 62 -2.90 16.18 -8.36
N GLY A 63 -4.21 16.05 -8.12
CA GLY A 63 -5.11 15.23 -8.92
C GLY A 63 -5.26 13.79 -8.43
N GLY A 64 -4.93 13.52 -7.17
CA GLY A 64 -5.03 12.21 -6.54
C GLY A 64 -3.83 11.30 -6.81
N VAL A 65 -3.88 10.08 -6.26
CA VAL A 65 -2.84 9.07 -6.48
C VAL A 65 -2.96 8.52 -7.89
N LYS A 66 -1.90 8.68 -8.68
CA LYS A 66 -1.74 8.02 -9.97
C LYS A 66 -0.79 6.85 -9.80
N TRP A 67 -1.03 5.76 -10.52
CA TRP A 67 -0.22 4.55 -10.42
C TRP A 67 0.56 4.36 -11.71
N LYS A 68 1.85 4.07 -11.58
CA LYS A 68 2.64 3.63 -12.72
C LYS A 68 2.08 2.27 -13.12
N SER A 69 1.61 2.13 -14.36
CA SER A 69 1.16 0.84 -14.86
C SER A 69 2.34 -0.11 -14.85
N SER A 70 2.33 -1.08 -13.95
CA SER A 70 3.21 -2.24 -14.03
C SER A 70 2.71 -3.11 -15.20
N SER A 71 3.14 -2.82 -16.42
CA SER A 71 2.97 -3.79 -17.51
C SER A 71 3.77 -5.04 -17.14
N PRO A 72 3.17 -6.24 -17.12
CA PRO A 72 3.92 -7.47 -17.08
C PRO A 72 4.60 -7.63 -18.44
N GLY A 73 5.91 -7.42 -18.48
CA GLY A 73 6.76 -7.81 -19.61
C GLY A 73 7.14 -9.28 -19.53
#